data_AF-A0A3M7Q4N5-F1
#
_entry.id   AF-A0A3M7Q4N5-F1
#
_cell.length_a   1.000
_cell.length_b   1.000
_cell.length_c   1.000
_cell.angle_alpha   90.00
_cell.angle_beta   90.00
_cell.angle_gamma   90.00
#
_symmetry.space_group_name_H-M   'P 1'
#
loop_
_entity.id
_entity.type
_entity.pdbx_description
1 polymer ?
#
loop_
_entity_poly.entity_id
_entity_poly.type
_entity_poly.pdbx_seq_one_letter_code
_entity_poly.pdbx_strand_id
1 'polypeptide(L)'
;MLRRDSRLASADPKDPSKPVPHPVVWFPTQKIVIVDENENSISYEIVFQKPAEGWFGFFLEFSFKSLNNSVNIVTTETNVIPEFFPIEDCFSNECFGNLV
;
A
#
# COMPACT_ATOMS: atom_id res chain seq x y z
N MET A 1 11.22 -5.15 -15.59
CA MET A 1 9.95 -4.76 -14.95
C MET A 1 10.21 -3.44 -14.24
N LEU A 2 9.63 -2.33 -14.71
CA LEU A 2 9.90 -0.99 -14.20
C LEU A 2 8.97 -0.68 -13.02
N ARG A 3 9.55 -0.29 -11.88
CA ARG A 3 8.85 0.09 -10.65
C ARG A 3 8.11 1.41 -10.88
N ARG A 4 6.78 1.41 -10.76
CA ARG A 4 5.92 2.60 -10.85
C ARG A 4 5.75 3.18 -9.46
N ASP A 5 6.55 4.17 -9.09
CA ASP A 5 6.40 4.89 -7.82
C ASP A 5 5.47 6.10 -8.03
N SER A 6 4.17 5.87 -8.14
CA SER A 6 3.19 6.97 -8.16
C SER A 6 3.06 7.58 -6.76
N ARG A 7 3.36 8.88 -6.65
CA ARG A 7 3.19 9.65 -5.41
C ARG A 7 2.05 10.64 -5.60
N LEU A 8 1.01 10.51 -4.78
CA LEU A 8 -0.13 11.41 -4.77
C LEU A 8 0.17 12.60 -3.86
N ALA A 9 0.08 13.81 -4.42
CA ALA A 9 0.17 15.05 -3.67
C ALA A 9 -1.15 15.84 -3.78
N SER A 10 -1.52 16.52 -2.71
CA SER A 10 -2.61 17.50 -2.65
C SER A 10 -2.06 18.90 -2.42
N ALA A 11 -2.83 19.94 -2.72
CA ALA A 11 -2.45 21.30 -2.38
C ALA A 11 -2.36 21.49 -0.85
N ASP A 12 -1.36 22.23 -0.37
CA ASP A 12 -1.23 22.59 1.05
C ASP A 12 -2.44 23.44 1.47
N PRO A 13 -3.19 23.06 2.53
CA PRO A 13 -4.30 23.87 3.04
C PRO A 13 -3.91 25.29 3.45
N LYS A 14 -2.64 25.53 3.79
CA LYS A 14 -2.12 26.85 4.19
C LYS A 14 -1.54 27.65 3.04
N ASP A 15 -1.11 26.97 1.98
CA ASP A 15 -0.52 27.58 0.79
C ASP A 15 -0.84 26.73 -0.44
N PRO A 16 -1.98 26.97 -1.11
CA PRO A 16 -2.44 26.13 -2.22
C PRO A 16 -1.48 26.02 -3.40
N SER A 17 -0.43 26.86 -3.46
CA SER A 17 0.62 26.79 -4.48
C SER A 17 1.66 25.69 -4.23
N LYS A 18 1.66 25.07 -3.05
CA LYS A 18 2.62 24.04 -2.66
C LYS A 18 1.98 22.64 -2.61
N PRO A 19 2.60 21.62 -3.22
CA PRO A 19 2.15 20.24 -3.05
C PRO A 19 2.59 19.70 -1.69
N VAL A 20 1.67 19.05 -0.98
CA VAL A 20 1.94 18.24 0.22
C VAL A 20 1.57 16.79 -0.04
N PRO A 21 2.28 15.81 0.55
CA PRO A 21 1.87 14.41 0.47
C PRO A 21 0.43 14.25 0.94
N HIS A 22 -0.41 13.62 0.12
CA HIS A 22 -1.78 13.32 0.55
C HIS A 22 -1.73 12.22 1.63
N PRO A 23 -2.29 12.44 2.83
CA PRO A 23 -2.25 11.46 3.90
C PRO A 23 -3.10 10.24 3.52
N VAL A 24 -2.47 9.07 3.39
CA VAL A 24 -3.19 7.80 3.21
C VAL A 24 -3.46 7.20 4.58
N VAL A 25 -4.73 7.07 4.94
CA VAL A 25 -5.16 6.43 6.19
C VAL A 25 -5.33 4.94 5.94
N TRP A 26 -4.55 4.12 6.64
CA TRP A 26 -4.61 2.66 6.57
C TRP A 26 -5.51 2.11 7.67
N PHE A 27 -6.44 1.23 7.29
CA PHE A 27 -7.34 0.58 8.23
C PHE A 27 -6.96 -0.90 8.39
N PRO A 28 -6.91 -1.42 9.63
CA PRO A 28 -6.67 -2.84 9.85
C PRO A 28 -7.81 -3.65 9.23
N THR A 29 -7.46 -4.69 8.49
CA THR A 29 -8.45 -5.61 7.95
C THR A 29 -8.68 -6.76 8.93
N GLN A 30 -9.96 -7.08 9.20
CA GLN A 30 -10.34 -8.28 9.95
C GLN A 30 -10.47 -9.51 9.04
N LYS A 31 -10.01 -9.42 7.78
CA LYS A 31 -10.12 -10.53 6.84
C LYS A 31 -9.32 -11.73 7.32
N ILE A 32 -9.92 -12.90 7.08
CA ILE A 32 -9.28 -14.18 7.34
C ILE A 32 -8.10 -14.30 6.38
N VAL A 33 -6.90 -14.32 6.93
CA VAL A 33 -5.70 -14.74 6.20
C VAL A 33 -5.69 -16.26 6.24
N ILE A 34 -5.70 -16.89 5.07
CA ILE A 34 -5.52 -18.34 4.98
C ILE A 34 -4.04 -18.61 5.20
N VAL A 35 -3.74 -19.46 6.17
CA VAL A 35 -2.38 -19.87 6.50
C VAL A 35 -2.24 -21.33 6.13
N ASP A 36 -1.30 -21.62 5.22
CA ASP A 36 -0.87 -22.98 4.90
C ASP A 36 0.60 -23.11 5.32
N GLU A 37 0.84 -23.93 6.34
CA GLU A 37 2.16 -24.14 6.93
C GLU A 37 2.59 -25.59 6.69
N ASN A 38 3.76 -25.75 6.07
CA ASN A 38 4.44 -27.03 5.98
C ASN A 38 5.82 -26.94 6.65
N GLU A 39 6.56 -28.05 6.68
CA GLU A 39 7.85 -28.12 7.40
C GLU A 39 8.90 -27.09 6.94
N ASN A 40 8.77 -26.54 5.71
CA ASN A 40 9.76 -25.66 5.10
C ASN A 40 9.27 -24.23 4.82
N SER A 41 7.96 -23.98 4.83
CA SER A 41 7.40 -22.70 4.41
C SER A 41 6.03 -22.43 5.04
N ILE A 42 5.77 -21.15 5.32
CA ILE A 42 4.45 -20.64 5.67
C ILE A 42 3.95 -19.77 4.51
N SER A 43 2.79 -20.12 3.98
CA SER A 43 2.10 -19.39 2.93
C SER A 43 0.91 -18.63 3.51
N TYR A 44 0.80 -17.35 3.17
CA TYR A 44 -0.32 -16.49 3.57
C TYR A 44 -1.10 -16.07 2.33
N GLU A 45 -2.39 -16.34 2.30
CA GLU A 45 -3.28 -15.92 1.22
C GLU A 45 -4.40 -15.01 1.75
N ILE A 46 -4.64 -13.93 1.02
CA ILE A 46 -5.74 -13.00 1.26
C ILE A 46 -6.35 -12.59 -0.08
N VAL A 47 -7.66 -12.55 -0.14
CA VAL A 47 -8.40 -12.21 -1.36
C VAL A 47 -9.21 -10.93 -1.13
N PHE A 48 -9.01 -9.96 -2.02
CA PHE A 48 -9.78 -8.73 -2.08
C PHE A 48 -10.60 -8.69 -3.37
N GLN A 49 -11.85 -8.27 -3.26
CA GLN A 49 -12.60 -7.90 -4.45
C GLN A 49 -12.03 -6.58 -4.97
N LYS A 50 -11.88 -6.47 -6.29
CA LYS A 50 -11.50 -5.22 -6.94
C LYS A 50 -12.52 -4.13 -6.55
N PRO A 51 -12.08 -2.93 -6.14
CA PRO A 51 -13.01 -1.84 -5.85
C PRO A 51 -13.78 -1.45 -7.11
N ALA A 52 -15.07 -1.14 -6.96
CA ALA A 52 -15.90 -0.61 -8.04
C ALA A 52 -15.66 0.89 -8.29
N GLU A 53 -15.12 1.60 -7.31
CA GLU A 53 -14.71 3.01 -7.42
C GLU A 53 -13.44 3.22 -6.58
N GLY A 54 -12.51 4.03 -7.09
CA GLY A 54 -11.29 4.41 -6.38
C GLY A 54 -10.16 3.38 -6.47
N TRP A 55 -9.18 3.49 -5.56
CA TRP A 55 -8.02 2.60 -5.52
C TRP A 55 -8.01 1.77 -4.26
N PHE A 56 -7.55 0.53 -4.38
CA PHE A 56 -7.36 -0.36 -3.25
C PHE A 56 -5.87 -0.52 -2.96
N GLY A 57 -5.42 -0.02 -1.80
CA GLY A 57 -4.08 -0.23 -1.30
C GLY A 57 -4.05 -1.29 -0.20
N PHE A 58 -2.99 -2.10 -0.15
CA PHE A 58 -2.75 -3.00 0.98
C PHE A 58 -1.25 -3.26 1.19
N PHE A 59 -0.89 -3.60 2.43
CA PHE A 59 0.39 -4.20 2.78
C PHE A 59 0.13 -5.29 3.81
N LEU A 60 1.05 -6.23 3.96
CA LEU A 60 0.98 -7.25 4.99
C LEU A 60 1.88 -6.83 6.15
N GLU A 61 1.32 -6.87 7.35
CA GLU A 61 2.07 -6.68 8.60
C GLU A 61 2.10 -8.00 9.36
N PHE A 62 3.30 -8.49 9.61
CA PHE A 62 3.53 -9.71 10.38
C PHE A 62 4.09 -9.36 11.75
N SER A 63 3.51 -9.95 12.79
CA SER A 63 3.99 -9.81 14.17
C SER A 63 4.55 -11.13 14.66
N PHE A 64 5.85 -11.16 14.94
CA PHE A 64 6.55 -12.33 15.47
C PHE A 64 6.94 -12.09 16.93
N LYS A 65 6.61 -13.03 17.80
CA LYS A 65 7.15 -13.03 19.17
C LYS A 65 8.65 -13.27 19.10
N SER A 66 9.42 -12.39 19.72
CA SER A 66 10.88 -12.51 19.83
C SER A 66 11.29 -12.86 21.26
N LEU A 67 12.60 -12.95 21.48
CA LEU A 67 13.17 -13.17 22.80
C LEU A 67 12.77 -12.03 23.75
N ASN A 68 12.66 -12.33 25.04
CA ASN A 68 12.33 -11.37 26.10
C ASN A 68 10.96 -10.66 25.94
N ASN A 69 9.92 -11.35 25.46
CA ASN A 69 8.57 -10.78 25.27
C ASN A 69 8.49 -9.56 24.31
N SER A 70 9.53 -9.32 23.51
CA SER A 70 9.47 -8.31 22.45
C SER A 70 8.71 -8.83 21.24
N VAL A 71 8.13 -7.92 20.44
CA VAL A 71 7.41 -8.24 19.20
C VAL A 71 8.15 -7.61 18.03
N ASN A 72 8.61 -8.44 17.10
CA ASN A 72 9.15 -7.98 15.83
C ASN A 72 7.99 -7.77 14.85
N ILE A 73 7.91 -6.56 14.30
CA ILE A 73 6.92 -6.21 13.29
C ILE A 73 7.63 -6.09 11.94
N VAL A 74 7.13 -6.79 10.93
CA VAL A 74 7.63 -6.74 9.56
C VAL A 74 6.49 -6.34 8.64
N THR A 75 6.67 -5.26 7.88
CA THR A 75 5.71 -4.78 6.89
C THR A 75 6.24 -4.99 5.48
N THR A 76 5.41 -5.51 4.58
CA THR A 76 5.76 -5.60 3.15
C THR A 76 5.72 -4.23 2.48
N GLU A 77 6.20 -4.15 1.24
CA GLU A 77 5.92 -3.01 0.39
C GLU A 77 4.39 -2.85 0.18
N THR A 78 3.95 -1.59 0.01
CA THR A 78 2.57 -1.25 -0.30
C THR A 78 2.24 -1.66 -1.73
N ASN A 79 1.15 -2.39 -1.89
CA ASN A 79 0.58 -2.78 -3.17
C ASN A 79 -0.67 -1.94 -3.43
N VAL A 80 -0.79 -1.39 -4.64
CA VAL A 80 -1.95 -0.58 -5.04
C VAL A 80 -2.58 -1.21 -6.28
N ILE A 81 -3.88 -1.48 -6.20
CA ILE A 81 -4.72 -1.98 -7.27
C ILE A 81 -5.66 -0.84 -7.68
N PRO A 82 -5.29 -0.05 -8.71
CA PRO A 82 -6.18 0.98 -9.22
C PRO A 82 -7.28 0.36 -10.09
N GLU A 83 -8.45 1.01 -10.15
CA GLU A 83 -9.44 0.71 -11.17
C GLU A 83 -8.96 1.20 -12.56
N PHE A 84 -8.36 2.39 -12.59
CA PHE A 84 -7.72 3.04 -13.72
C PHE A 84 -6.39 3.66 -13.25
N PHE A 85 -5.31 3.46 -14.01
CA PHE A 85 -4.07 4.18 -13.71
C PHE A 85 -4.27 5.68 -13.99
N PRO A 86 -3.96 6.57 -13.04
CA PRO A 86 -4.18 8.01 -13.19
C PRO A 86 -3.19 8.69 -14.15
N ILE A 87 -2.14 7.99 -14.55
CA ILE A 87 -1.07 8.49 -15.39
C ILE A 87 -0.78 7.44 -16.46
N GLU A 88 -0.48 7.89 -17.67
CA GLU A 88 0.14 7.05 -18.70
C GLU A 88 1.49 6.51 -18.18
N ASP A 89 2.02 5.48 -18.84
CA ASP A 89 3.31 4.89 -18.49
C ASP A 89 4.38 5.99 -18.39
N CYS A 90 4.84 6.25 -17.16
CA CYS A 90 5.74 7.33 -16.82
C CYS A 90 7.01 6.78 -16.15
N PHE A 91 8.07 7.58 -16.13
CA PHE A 91 9.31 7.25 -15.42
C PHE A 91 9.81 8.39 -14.53
N SER A 92 10.21 8.07 -13.30
CA SER A 92 10.85 9.00 -12.37
C SER A 92 10.01 10.27 -12.13
N ASN A 93 10.55 11.45 -12.42
CA ASN A 93 9.88 12.74 -12.22
C ASN A 93 8.61 12.93 -13.07
N GLU A 94 8.41 12.09 -14.09
CA GLU A 94 7.19 12.10 -14.90
C GLU A 94 6.01 11.41 -14.20
N CYS A 95 6.25 10.66 -13.11
CA CYS A 95 5.22 9.99 -12.31
C CYS A 95 4.66 10.83 -11.16
N PHE A 96 4.62 12.15 -11.33
CA PHE A 96 4.03 13.05 -10.35
C PHE A 96 2.62 13.45 -10.78
N GLY A 97 1.62 12.97 -10.06
CA GLY A 97 0.21 13.30 -10.29
C GLY A 97 -0.30 14.29 -9.24
N ASN A 98 -1.00 15.34 -9.69
CA ASN A 98 -1.72 16.24 -8.80
C ASN A 98 -3.15 15.72 -8.60
N LEU A 99 -3.58 15.56 -7.35
CA LEU A 99 -5.00 15.46 -7.02
C LEU A 99 -5.59 16.86 -7.10
N VAL A 100 -6.42 17.10 -8.13
CA VAL A 100 -7.25 18.32 -8.26
C VAL A 100 -8.34 18.34 -7.21
#